data_AF-A0A7S1FF50-F1
#
_entry.id   AF-A0A7S1FF50-F1
#
_cell.length_a   1.000
_cell.length_b   1.000
_cell.length_c   1.000
_cell.angle_alpha   90.00
_cell.angle_beta   90.00
_cell.angle_gamma   90.00
#
_symmetry.space_group_name_H-M   'P 1'
#
loop_
_entity.id
_entity.type
_entity.pdbx_description
1 polymer ?
#
loop_
_entity_poly.entity_id
_entity_poly.type
_entity_poly.pdbx_seq_one_letter_code
_entity_poly.pdbx_strand_id
1 'polypeptide(L)'
;KQRVALRGTDAELSTLVGPLCTTYLAGIVATELVVDCGSPRAAFWYYLTSLSSLTKWPHCLRILLPVLGVVGGVIFRLTSRGRRDFWNLFTLQLLVVPGLVSLFSAVSAARGFLLSWIFPFGIRRAAALVHLARVRFWHVIMLLTLLLAAYAQLRARR
;
A
#
# COMPACT_ATOMS: atom_id res chain seq x y z
N LYS A 1 16.85 -17.04 -33.69
CA LYS A 1 15.52 -17.38 -33.11
C LYS A 1 15.50 -17.27 -31.57
N GLN A 2 16.57 -17.61 -30.85
CA GLN A 2 16.64 -17.56 -29.37
C GLN A 2 16.51 -16.16 -28.74
N ARG A 3 17.01 -15.10 -29.39
CA ARG A 3 16.88 -13.69 -28.91
C ARG A 3 15.45 -13.13 -28.99
N VAL A 4 14.58 -13.73 -29.80
CA VAL A 4 13.17 -13.30 -29.92
C VAL A 4 12.33 -13.90 -28.79
N ALA A 5 12.62 -15.14 -28.39
CA ALA A 5 11.96 -15.79 -27.26
C ALA A 5 12.27 -15.09 -25.93
N LEU A 6 13.54 -14.72 -25.68
CA LEU A 6 13.94 -13.99 -24.47
C LEU A 6 13.28 -12.61 -24.36
N ARG A 7 13.17 -11.87 -25.47
CA ARG A 7 12.45 -10.58 -25.52
C ARG A 7 10.95 -10.72 -25.22
N GLY A 8 10.34 -11.85 -25.57
CA GLY A 8 8.94 -12.13 -25.24
C GLY A 8 8.74 -12.31 -23.74
N THR A 9 9.58 -13.11 -23.09
CA THR A 9 9.55 -13.32 -21.63
C THR A 9 9.85 -12.06 -20.82
N ASP A 10 10.82 -11.24 -21.23
CA ASP A 10 11.19 -10.01 -20.50
C ASP A 10 10.08 -8.93 -20.58
N ALA A 11 9.42 -8.83 -21.75
CA ALA A 11 8.28 -7.95 -21.94
C ALA A 11 7.04 -8.44 -21.16
N GLU A 12 6.79 -9.74 -21.11
CA GLU A 12 5.70 -10.30 -20.31
C GLU A 12 5.94 -10.09 -18.81
N LEU A 13 7.16 -10.35 -18.33
CA LEU A 13 7.52 -10.18 -16.92
C LEU A 13 7.38 -8.71 -16.48
N SER A 14 7.89 -7.77 -17.27
CA SER A 14 7.79 -6.32 -16.97
C SER A 14 6.33 -5.83 -16.94
N THR A 15 5.44 -6.40 -17.76
CA THR A 15 4.01 -6.11 -17.65
C THR A 15 3.36 -6.78 -16.44
N LEU A 16 3.90 -7.90 -15.94
CA LEU A 16 3.41 -8.67 -14.80
C LEU A 16 3.73 -8.07 -13.43
N VAL A 17 4.90 -7.48 -13.29
CA VAL A 17 5.43 -6.96 -12.01
C VAL A 17 4.49 -5.97 -11.34
N GLY A 18 3.94 -4.99 -12.06
CA GLY A 18 3.07 -3.95 -11.47
C GLY A 18 1.88 -4.53 -10.69
N PRO A 19 1.00 -5.34 -11.31
CA PRO A 19 -0.12 -5.98 -10.61
C PRO A 19 0.26 -6.93 -9.50
N LEU A 20 1.35 -7.68 -9.64
CA LEU A 20 1.84 -8.56 -8.57
C LEU A 20 2.27 -7.74 -7.36
N CYS A 21 2.96 -6.62 -7.56
CA CYS A 21 3.36 -5.73 -6.49
C CYS A 21 2.16 -5.02 -5.85
N THR A 22 1.18 -4.56 -6.63
CA THR A 22 -0.05 -3.92 -6.11
C THR A 22 -0.86 -4.91 -5.26
N THR A 23 -1.02 -6.16 -5.73
CA THR A 23 -1.74 -7.21 -5.00
C THR A 23 -1.00 -7.66 -3.74
N TYR A 24 0.33 -7.75 -3.79
CA TYR A 24 1.16 -8.01 -2.61
C TYR A 24 0.98 -6.92 -1.55
N LEU A 25 1.00 -5.63 -1.94
CA LEU A 25 0.73 -4.51 -1.04
C LEU A 25 -0.70 -4.59 -0.45
N ALA A 26 -1.69 -4.96 -1.27
CA ALA A 26 -3.05 -5.16 -0.79
C ALA A 26 -3.13 -6.27 0.26
N GLY A 27 -2.38 -7.36 0.07
CA GLY A 27 -2.27 -8.46 1.04
C GLY A 27 -1.64 -8.03 2.37
N ILE A 28 -0.60 -7.19 2.33
CA ILE A 28 -0.03 -6.58 3.54
C ILE A 28 -1.11 -5.79 4.27
N VAL A 29 -1.74 -4.81 3.60
CA VAL A 29 -2.75 -3.93 4.21
C VAL A 29 -3.93 -4.72 4.77
N ALA A 30 -4.40 -5.75 4.04
CA ALA A 30 -5.47 -6.63 4.52
C ALA A 30 -5.05 -7.39 5.79
N THR A 31 -3.80 -7.84 5.88
CA THR A 31 -3.26 -8.50 7.08
C THR A 31 -3.20 -7.53 8.26
N GLU A 32 -2.78 -6.28 8.03
CA GLU A 32 -2.78 -5.25 9.09
C GLU A 32 -4.22 -4.99 9.59
N LEU A 33 -5.20 -4.97 8.68
CA LEU A 33 -6.62 -4.78 9.00
C LEU A 33 -7.19 -5.91 9.87
N VAL A 34 -6.78 -7.15 9.63
CA VAL A 34 -7.18 -8.30 10.46
C VAL A 34 -6.62 -8.18 11.87
N VAL A 35 -5.34 -7.80 11.99
CA VAL A 35 -4.69 -7.56 13.29
C VAL A 35 -5.33 -6.36 14.00
N ASP A 36 -5.71 -5.33 13.25
CA ASP A 36 -6.36 -4.13 13.76
C ASP A 36 -7.74 -4.39 14.34
N CYS A 37 -8.49 -5.37 13.83
CA CYS A 37 -9.80 -5.76 14.36
C CYS A 37 -9.72 -6.38 15.78
N GLY A 38 -8.52 -6.71 16.26
CA GLY A 38 -8.29 -7.22 17.59
C GLY A 38 -8.45 -6.18 18.71
N SER A 39 -8.06 -6.58 19.93
CA SER A 39 -8.10 -5.69 21.09
C SER A 39 -7.18 -4.46 20.91
N PRO A 40 -7.54 -3.29 21.46
CA PRO A 40 -6.68 -2.10 21.39
C PRO A 40 -5.27 -2.32 21.97
N ARG A 41 -5.13 -3.22 22.95
CA ARG A 41 -3.82 -3.59 23.52
C ARG A 41 -2.96 -4.35 22.51
N ALA A 42 -3.55 -5.26 21.73
CA ALA A 42 -2.84 -5.96 20.66
C ALA A 42 -2.43 -4.98 19.55
N ALA A 43 -3.34 -4.09 19.15
CA ALA A 43 -3.05 -3.03 18.18
C ALA A 43 -1.90 -2.13 18.64
N PHE A 44 -1.81 -1.78 19.93
CA PHE A 44 -0.70 -0.98 20.47
C PHE A 44 0.67 -1.65 20.25
N TRP A 45 0.82 -2.92 20.65
CA TRP A 45 2.08 -3.64 20.47
C TRP A 45 2.42 -3.85 18.98
N TYR A 46 1.39 -4.06 18.17
CA TYR A 46 1.55 -4.12 16.72
C TYR A 46 2.09 -2.80 16.16
N TYR A 47 1.44 -1.66 16.43
CA TYR A 47 1.88 -0.37 15.90
C TYR A 47 3.23 0.09 16.45
N LEU A 48 3.54 -0.24 17.70
CA LEU A 48 4.84 0.07 18.29
C LEU A 48 5.97 -0.61 17.53
N THR A 49 5.75 -1.84 17.08
CA THR A 49 6.74 -2.61 16.30
C THR A 49 6.70 -2.24 14.81
N SER A 50 5.52 -2.17 14.21
CA SER A 50 5.33 -1.96 12.76
C SER A 50 5.75 -0.57 12.28
N LEU A 51 5.42 0.52 13.01
CA LEU A 51 5.87 1.87 12.65
C LEU A 51 7.40 1.99 12.63
N SER A 52 8.07 1.34 13.58
CA SER A 52 9.53 1.33 13.61
C SER A 52 10.13 0.51 12.46
N SER A 53 9.40 -0.50 11.97
CA SER A 53 9.84 -1.34 10.86
C SER A 53 9.77 -0.64 9.50
N LEU A 54 8.94 0.41 9.36
CA LEU A 54 8.86 1.23 8.14
C LEU A 54 10.18 1.95 7.83
N THR A 55 10.98 2.25 8.85
CA THR A 55 12.24 2.99 8.71
C THR A 55 13.48 2.15 8.95
N LYS A 56 13.32 0.91 9.46
CA LYS A 56 14.44 0.01 9.77
C LYS A 56 14.73 -0.95 8.63
N TRP A 57 15.99 -1.02 8.24
CA TRP A 57 16.51 -2.07 7.37
C TRP A 57 16.58 -3.41 8.13
N PRO A 58 16.31 -4.58 7.50
CA PRO A 58 15.84 -4.78 6.12
C PRO A 58 14.31 -4.71 5.98
N HIS A 59 13.57 -4.47 7.06
CA HIS A 59 12.11 -4.55 7.08
C HIS A 59 11.42 -3.56 6.13
N CYS A 60 11.99 -2.36 5.95
CA CYS A 60 11.48 -1.37 5.01
C CYS A 60 11.47 -1.86 3.55
N LEU A 61 12.31 -2.83 3.18
CA LEU A 61 12.32 -3.43 1.83
C LEU A 61 11.01 -4.11 1.47
N ARG A 62 10.27 -4.63 2.46
CA ARG A 62 9.00 -5.32 2.24
C ARG A 62 7.95 -4.42 1.60
N ILE A 63 8.05 -3.11 1.80
CA ILE A 63 7.14 -2.12 1.20
C ILE A 63 7.85 -1.42 0.04
N LEU A 64 9.14 -1.09 0.19
CA LEU A 64 9.90 -0.36 -0.82
C LEU A 64 9.99 -1.12 -2.15
N LEU A 65 10.30 -2.44 -2.12
CA LEU A 65 10.44 -3.23 -3.35
C LEU A 65 9.12 -3.31 -4.15
N PRO A 66 7.96 -3.65 -3.55
CA PRO A 66 6.69 -3.58 -4.26
C PRO A 66 6.37 -2.19 -4.78
N VAL A 67 6.61 -1.13 -4.01
CA VAL A 67 6.36 0.25 -4.48
C VAL A 67 7.21 0.57 -5.72
N LEU A 68 8.50 0.22 -5.71
CA LEU A 68 9.38 0.37 -6.88
C LEU A 68 8.88 -0.45 -8.07
N GLY A 69 8.40 -1.68 -7.84
CA GLY A 69 7.81 -2.52 -8.88
C GLY A 69 6.54 -1.93 -9.49
N VAL A 70 5.66 -1.35 -8.68
CA VAL A 70 4.45 -0.64 -9.15
C VAL A 70 4.84 0.59 -9.97
N VAL A 71 5.73 1.44 -9.45
CA VAL A 71 6.18 2.66 -10.12
C VAL A 71 6.87 2.33 -11.45
N GLY A 72 7.82 1.39 -11.43
CA GLY A 72 8.52 0.94 -12.64
C GLY A 72 7.56 0.35 -13.68
N GLY A 73 6.59 -0.46 -13.25
CA GLY A 73 5.59 -1.05 -14.14
C GLY A 73 4.64 -0.02 -14.76
N VAL A 74 4.21 0.99 -13.99
CA VAL A 74 3.35 2.07 -14.49
C VAL A 74 4.13 2.98 -15.45
N ILE A 75 5.36 3.37 -15.11
CA ILE A 75 6.22 4.20 -15.98
C ILE A 75 6.50 3.48 -17.30
N PHE A 76 6.90 2.20 -17.24
CA PHE A 76 7.19 1.41 -18.43
C PHE A 76 6.01 1.34 -19.39
N ARG A 77 4.78 1.15 -18.87
CA ARG A 77 3.56 1.12 -19.69
C ARG A 77 3.23 2.48 -20.30
N LEU A 78 3.43 3.57 -19.57
CA LEU A 78 3.18 4.92 -20.05
C LEU A 78 4.19 5.35 -21.14
N THR A 79 5.44 4.87 -21.06
CA THR A 79 6.48 5.19 -22.06
C THR A 79 6.45 4.26 -23.28
N SER A 80 6.05 2.99 -23.11
CA SER A 80 6.02 2.01 -24.21
C SER A 80 4.75 2.04 -25.06
N ARG A 81 3.60 2.41 -24.50
CA ARG A 81 2.32 2.50 -25.23
C ARG A 81 1.93 3.97 -25.41
N GLY A 82 1.97 4.45 -26.65
CA GLY A 82 1.64 5.82 -26.99
C GLY A 82 0.31 6.33 -26.40
N ARG A 83 0.41 7.44 -25.67
CA ARG A 83 -0.55 8.50 -25.33
C ARG A 83 -1.97 8.20 -24.79
N ARG A 84 -2.57 7.01 -24.82
CA ARG A 84 -3.95 6.83 -24.28
C ARG A 84 -4.27 5.44 -23.73
N ASP A 85 -3.64 5.08 -22.61
CA ASP A 85 -4.19 4.03 -21.74
C ASP A 85 -4.83 4.71 -20.52
N PHE A 86 -6.12 5.06 -20.64
CA PHE A 86 -6.93 5.65 -19.57
C PHE A 86 -6.74 4.88 -18.25
N TRP A 87 -6.67 3.54 -18.33
CA TRP A 87 -6.47 2.66 -17.19
C TRP A 87 -5.11 2.79 -16.51
N ASN A 88 -4.03 3.05 -17.26
CA ASN A 88 -2.70 3.28 -16.66
C ASN A 88 -2.64 4.65 -15.97
N LEU A 89 -3.25 5.68 -16.56
CA LEU A 89 -3.37 7.00 -15.93
C LEU A 89 -4.27 6.97 -14.69
N PHE A 90 -5.39 6.24 -14.75
CA PHE A 90 -6.29 6.03 -13.63
C PHE A 90 -5.60 5.28 -12.49
N THR A 91 -4.82 4.23 -12.80
CA THR A 91 -3.97 3.54 -11.83
C THR A 91 -2.99 4.52 -11.16
N LEU A 92 -2.31 5.35 -11.94
CA LEU A 92 -1.39 6.35 -11.41
C LEU A 92 -2.12 7.33 -10.48
N GLN A 93 -3.26 7.87 -10.91
CA GLN A 93 -4.07 8.78 -10.09
C GLN A 93 -4.50 8.15 -8.78
N LEU A 94 -4.98 6.89 -8.79
CA LEU A 94 -5.36 6.15 -7.59
C LEU A 94 -4.17 5.98 -6.64
N LEU A 95 -3.00 5.60 -7.14
CA LEU A 95 -1.86 5.34 -6.26
C LEU A 95 -1.23 6.62 -5.72
N VAL A 96 -1.15 7.67 -6.53
CA VAL A 96 -0.53 8.96 -6.14
C VAL A 96 -1.45 9.75 -5.23
N VAL A 97 -2.75 9.82 -5.51
CA VAL A 97 -3.66 10.68 -4.74
C VAL A 97 -4.23 9.91 -3.54
N PRO A 98 -5.25 9.04 -3.67
CA PRO A 98 -5.80 8.36 -2.50
C PRO A 98 -4.82 7.37 -1.86
N GLY A 99 -3.89 6.78 -2.62
CA GLY A 99 -2.86 5.90 -2.08
C GLY A 99 -1.92 6.62 -1.12
N LEU A 100 -1.26 7.71 -1.55
CA LEU A 100 -0.38 8.46 -0.64
C LEU A 100 -1.15 9.09 0.53
N VAL A 101 -2.32 9.69 0.26
CA VAL A 101 -3.14 10.31 1.31
C VAL A 101 -3.52 9.29 2.38
N SER A 102 -3.97 8.10 1.99
CA SER A 102 -4.32 7.05 2.95
C SER A 102 -3.10 6.53 3.72
N LEU A 103 -1.92 6.40 3.08
CA LEU A 103 -0.70 5.99 3.76
C LEU A 103 -0.30 6.98 4.86
N PHE A 104 -0.14 8.26 4.50
CA PHE A 104 0.30 9.29 5.44
C PHE A 104 -0.72 9.51 6.55
N SER A 105 -2.01 9.41 6.23
CA SER A 105 -3.07 9.56 7.22
C SER A 105 -3.14 8.37 8.18
N ALA A 106 -2.93 7.13 7.70
CA ALA A 106 -2.80 5.95 8.54
C ALA A 106 -1.59 6.07 9.47
N VAL A 107 -0.42 6.45 8.95
CA VAL A 107 0.82 6.65 9.74
C VAL A 107 0.63 7.74 10.80
N SER A 108 0.03 8.88 10.42
CA SER A 108 -0.24 9.98 11.34
C SER A 108 -1.22 9.56 12.45
N ALA A 109 -2.30 8.87 12.10
CA ALA A 109 -3.26 8.35 13.06
C ALA A 109 -2.63 7.29 13.98
N ALA A 110 -1.75 6.42 13.47
CA ALA A 110 -1.08 5.38 14.24
C ALA A 110 -0.08 5.99 15.25
N ARG A 111 0.65 7.05 14.85
CA ARG A 111 1.47 7.84 15.79
C ARG A 111 0.61 8.49 16.88
N GLY A 112 -0.52 9.09 16.52
CA GLY A 112 -1.47 9.65 17.48
C GLY A 112 -2.02 8.62 18.46
N PHE A 113 -2.31 7.40 17.98
CA PHE A 113 -2.72 6.27 18.80
C PHE A 113 -1.64 5.88 19.81
N LEU A 114 -0.39 5.67 19.37
CA LEU A 114 0.71 5.30 20.25
C LEU A 114 0.95 6.35 21.34
N LEU A 115 1.00 7.64 20.97
CA LEU A 115 1.22 8.73 21.92
C LEU A 115 0.09 8.84 22.96
N SER A 116 -1.16 8.62 22.54
CA SER A 116 -2.31 8.67 23.43
C SER A 116 -2.44 7.44 24.33
N TRP A 117 -1.90 6.30 23.91
CA TRP A 117 -1.95 5.04 24.66
C TRP A 117 -0.84 4.91 25.72
N ILE A 118 0.36 5.47 25.47
CA ILE A 118 1.50 5.43 26.42
C ILE A 118 1.22 6.26 27.68
N PHE A 119 0.39 7.29 27.61
CA PHE A 119 0.01 8.14 28.75
C PHE A 119 -1.49 8.02 29.06
N PRO A 120 -1.95 6.90 29.65
CA PRO A 120 -3.36 6.56 29.77
C PRO A 120 -4.01 7.21 31.01
N PHE A 121 -4.15 8.53 31.03
CA PHE A 121 -4.96 9.22 32.03
C PHE A 121 -6.26 9.77 31.38
N GLY A 122 -7.41 9.28 31.84
CA GLY A 122 -8.75 9.79 31.51
C GLY A 122 -9.03 9.98 30.01
N ILE A 123 -9.20 11.25 29.61
CA ILE A 123 -9.55 11.75 28.26
C ILE A 123 -8.65 11.17 27.15
N ARG A 124 -7.40 10.81 27.47
CA ARG A 124 -6.43 10.27 26.49
C ARG A 124 -6.75 8.85 26.01
N ARG A 125 -7.50 8.06 26.79
CA ARG A 125 -7.91 6.70 26.38
C ARG A 125 -8.99 6.74 25.29
N ALA A 126 -9.95 7.66 25.39
CA ALA A 126 -10.94 7.90 24.34
C ALA A 126 -10.27 8.44 23.06
N ALA A 127 -9.31 9.37 23.20
CA ALA A 127 -8.52 9.87 22.08
C ALA A 127 -7.74 8.74 21.37
N ALA A 128 -7.14 7.82 22.11
CA ALA A 128 -6.46 6.66 21.53
C ALA A 128 -7.41 5.78 20.70
N LEU A 129 -8.62 5.51 21.18
CA LEU A 129 -9.62 4.75 20.42
C LEU A 129 -10.07 5.49 19.15
N VAL A 130 -10.21 6.81 19.20
CA VAL A 130 -10.51 7.65 18.02
C VAL A 130 -9.37 7.54 16.99
N HIS A 131 -8.13 7.62 17.43
CA HIS A 131 -6.98 7.44 16.56
C HIS A 131 -6.96 6.04 15.94
N LEU A 132 -7.18 4.98 16.73
CA LEU A 132 -7.25 3.61 16.23
C LEU A 132 -8.37 3.42 15.18
N ALA A 133 -9.54 4.00 15.42
CA ALA A 133 -10.65 3.99 14.46
C ALA A 133 -10.25 4.71 13.15
N ARG A 134 -9.52 5.84 13.24
CA ARG A 134 -8.99 6.53 12.06
C ARG A 134 -7.96 5.68 11.31
N VAL A 135 -7.07 4.98 12.00
CA VAL A 135 -6.10 4.10 11.33
C VAL A 135 -6.83 3.02 10.52
N ARG A 136 -7.79 2.33 11.15
CA ARG A 136 -8.62 1.31 10.49
C ARG A 136 -9.33 1.88 9.25
N PHE A 137 -9.93 3.06 9.38
CA PHE A 137 -10.59 3.74 8.26
C PHE A 137 -9.63 4.00 7.09
N TRP A 138 -8.42 4.48 7.37
CA TRP A 138 -7.42 4.73 6.33
C TRP A 138 -6.87 3.43 5.72
N HIS A 139 -6.73 2.35 6.49
CA HIS A 139 -6.38 1.03 5.95
C HIS A 139 -7.47 0.49 5.01
N VAL A 140 -8.76 0.72 5.31
CA VAL A 140 -9.87 0.35 4.39
C VAL A 140 -9.78 1.13 3.08
N ILE A 141 -9.55 2.45 3.14
CA ILE A 141 -9.39 3.29 1.94
C ILE A 141 -8.17 2.83 1.12
N MET A 142 -7.05 2.54 1.79
CA MET A 142 -5.84 2.04 1.16
C MET A 142 -6.11 0.73 0.43
N LEU A 143 -6.77 -0.23 1.09
CA LEU A 143 -7.09 -1.52 0.51
C LEU A 143 -7.99 -1.38 -0.73
N LEU A 144 -9.04 -0.57 -0.64
CA LEU A 144 -9.91 -0.27 -1.78
C LEU A 144 -9.15 0.37 -2.94
N THR A 145 -8.25 1.31 -2.63
CA THR A 145 -7.40 1.98 -3.62
C THR A 145 -6.49 0.99 -4.34
N LEU A 146 -5.85 0.08 -3.60
CA LEU A 146 -4.96 -0.94 -4.15
C LEU A 146 -5.73 -1.97 -5.00
N LEU A 147 -6.92 -2.39 -4.57
CA LEU A 147 -7.78 -3.29 -5.33
C LEU A 147 -8.26 -2.66 -6.64
N LEU A 148 -8.68 -1.39 -6.60
CA LEU A 148 -9.06 -0.63 -7.80
C LEU A 148 -7.88 -0.41 -8.74
N ALA A 149 -6.69 -0.12 -8.20
CA ALA A 149 -5.46 0.01 -8.98
C ALA A 149 -5.08 -1.33 -9.64
N ALA A 150 -5.15 -2.45 -8.92
CA ALA A 150 -4.90 -3.78 -9.48
C ALA A 150 -5.90 -4.11 -10.60
N TYR A 151 -7.19 -3.82 -10.38
CA TYR A 151 -8.23 -3.99 -11.40
C TYR A 151 -7.97 -3.14 -12.64
N ALA A 152 -7.61 -1.87 -12.47
CA ALA A 152 -7.28 -0.97 -13.56
C ALA A 152 -6.05 -1.46 -14.35
N GLN A 153 -5.00 -1.93 -13.66
CA GLN A 153 -3.82 -2.49 -14.31
C GLN A 153 -4.12 -3.79 -15.07
N LEU A 154 -5.07 -4.61 -14.61
CA LEU A 154 -5.57 -5.79 -15.33
C LEU A 154 -6.40 -5.39 -16.56
N ARG A 155 -7.24 -4.35 -16.46
CA ARG A 155 -8.00 -3.82 -17.59
C ARG A 155 -7.09 -3.23 -18.67
N ALA A 156 -6.02 -2.54 -18.30
CA ALA A 156 -5.03 -2.03 -19.25
C ALA A 156 -4.28 -3.13 -20.04
N ARG A 157 -4.40 -4.40 -19.66
CA ARG A 157 -3.78 -5.52 -20.39
C ARG A 157 -4.70 -6.13 -21.45
N ARG A 158 -6.02 -6.02 -21.26
CA ARG A 158 -7.02 -6.51 -22.21
C ARG A 158 -7.16 -5.51 -23.34
#